data_AF-A0A635R8G7-F1
#
_entry.id   AF-A0A635R8G7-F1
#
_cell.length_a   1.000
_cell.length_b   1.000
_cell.length_c   1.000
_cell.angle_alpha   90.00
_cell.angle_beta   90.00
_cell.angle_gamma   90.00
#
_symmetry.space_group_name_H-M   'P 1'
#
loop_
_entity.id
_entity.type
_entity.pdbx_description
1 polymer ?
#
loop_
_entity_poly.entity_id
_entity_poly.type
_entity_poly.pdbx_seq_one_letter_code
_entity_poly.pdbx_strand_id
1 'polypeptide(L)' 'MNLYLVERTDHVNWDEYSAMIVAAPTEEAACAILPSELGWTGELLSEGDVEEVTLEATLLGTTHYPEGEVLYTDYLYG' A
#
# COMPACT_ATOMS: atom_id res chain seq x y z
N MET A 1 0.18 -6.34 16.71
CA MET A 1 -0.24 -5.70 15.45
C MET A 1 -0.94 -6.73 14.58
N ASN A 2 -1.83 -6.31 13.71
CA ASN A 2 -2.35 -7.18 12.66
C ASN A 2 -1.40 -7.12 11.46
N LEU A 3 -1.39 -8.19 10.69
CA LEU A 3 -0.64 -8.29 9.46
C LEU A 3 -1.63 -8.24 8.30
N TYR A 4 -1.51 -7.22 7.45
CA TYR A 4 -2.40 -7.02 6.32
C TYR A 4 -1.64 -7.14 5.01
N LEU A 5 -2.23 -7.84 4.04
CA LEU A 5 -1.92 -7.67 2.63
C LEU A 5 -2.72 -6.46 2.16
N VAL A 6 -2.07 -5.44 1.61
CA VAL A 6 -2.75 -4.29 1.01
C VAL A 6 -2.48 -4.31 -0.48
N GLU A 7 -3.55 -4.41 -1.27
CA GLU A 7 -3.50 -4.48 -2.73
C GLU A 7 -3.98 -3.15 -3.32
N ARG A 8 -3.25 -2.64 -4.31
CA ARG A 8 -3.61 -1.45 -5.07
C ARG A 8 -4.24 -1.85 -6.40
N THR A 9 -5.36 -1.21 -6.71
CA THR A 9 -5.97 -1.23 -8.06
C THR A 9 -6.06 0.21 -8.56
N ASP A 10 -5.47 0.51 -9.72
CA ASP A 10 -5.62 1.80 -10.40
C ASP A 10 -6.50 1.66 -11.66
N HIS A 11 -6.94 2.81 -12.21
CA HIS A 11 -7.79 2.85 -13.41
C HIS A 11 -7.01 2.65 -14.73
N VAL A 12 -5.68 2.61 -14.65
CA VAL A 12 -4.84 2.32 -15.78
C VAL A 12 -4.79 0.80 -15.89
N ASN A 13 -5.06 0.22 -17.05
CA ASN A 13 -4.96 -1.25 -17.24
C ASN A 13 -3.48 -1.75 -17.18
N TRP A 14 -2.65 -1.18 -16.30
CA TRP A 14 -1.38 -1.76 -15.92
C TRP A 14 -1.69 -2.88 -14.93
N ASP A 15 -1.59 -4.12 -15.39
CA ASP A 15 -1.68 -5.36 -14.61
C ASP A 15 -0.58 -5.48 -13.52
N GLU A 16 0.08 -4.39 -13.16
CA GLU A 16 1.04 -4.33 -12.07
C GLU A 16 0.28 -4.21 -10.74
N TYR A 17 -0.37 -5.31 -10.37
CA TYR A 17 -0.84 -5.55 -9.00
C TYR A 17 0.30 -5.20 -8.05
N SER A 18 0.19 -4.04 -7.42
CA SER A 18 1.17 -3.60 -6.43
C SER A 18 0.57 -3.94 -5.06
N ALA A 19 1.14 -4.92 -4.38
CA ALA A 19 0.79 -5.37 -3.05
C ALA A 19 1.93 -5.16 -2.03
N MET A 20 1.53 -4.78 -0.83
CA MET A 20 2.43 -4.74 0.33
C MET A 20 1.91 -5.62 1.45
N ILE A 21 2.81 -6.04 2.32
CA ILE A 21 2.47 -6.62 3.61
C ILE A 21 2.89 -5.65 4.70
N VAL A 22 1.93 -5.17 5.49
CA VAL A 22 2.17 -4.17 6.55
C VAL A 22 1.66 -4.63 7.91
N ALA A 23 2.35 -4.16 8.94
CA ALA A 23 1.90 -4.27 10.32
C ALA A 23 1.09 -3.02 10.71
N ALA A 24 -0.21 -3.20 10.95
CA ALA A 24 -1.13 -2.11 11.31
C ALA A 24 -2.17 -2.57 12.34
N PRO A 25 -2.75 -1.65 13.14
CA PRO A 25 -3.72 -2.02 14.17
C PRO A 25 -5.10 -2.29 13.58
N THR A 26 -5.43 -1.65 12.45
CA THR A 26 -6.70 -1.79 11.72
C THR A 26 -6.46 -1.80 10.21
N GLU A 27 -7.49 -2.15 9.44
CA GLU A 27 -7.47 -2.09 7.97
C GLU A 27 -7.28 -0.66 7.47
N GLU A 28 -7.95 0.31 8.08
CA GLU A 28 -7.82 1.73 7.71
C GLU A 28 -6.40 2.24 7.92
N ALA A 29 -5.76 1.83 9.02
CA ALA A 29 -4.38 2.17 9.30
C ALA A 29 -3.41 1.45 8.34
N ALA A 30 -3.74 0.22 7.91
CA ALA A 30 -2.97 -0.49 6.89
C ALA A 30 -2.99 0.26 5.54
N CYS A 31 -4.17 0.69 5.10
CA CYS A 31 -4.33 1.45 3.86
C CYS A 31 -3.75 2.88 3.92
N ALA A 32 -3.55 3.43 5.12
CA ALA A 32 -2.92 4.74 5.31
C ALA A 32 -1.38 4.68 5.25
N ILE A 33 -0.78 3.49 5.34
CA ILE A 33 0.68 3.31 5.23
C ILE A 33 1.05 3.33 3.74
N LEU A 34 1.94 4.25 3.34
CA LEU A 34 2.45 4.34 1.97
C LEU A 34 3.96 3.97 1.95
N PRO A 35 4.48 3.29 0.92
CA PRO A 35 5.90 3.13 0.69
C PRO A 35 6.51 4.50 0.40
N SER A 36 7.77 4.66 0.79
CA SER A 36 8.45 5.94 1.05
C SER A 36 8.56 6.93 -0.13
N GLU A 37 8.69 8.22 0.24
CA GLU A 37 9.09 9.47 -0.47
C GLU A 37 8.52 9.82 -1.85
N LEU A 38 8.00 8.84 -2.60
CA LEU A 38 7.36 9.03 -3.88
C LEU A 38 5.89 8.54 -3.85
N GLY A 39 5.46 7.92 -2.75
CA GLY A 39 4.10 7.40 -2.57
C GLY A 39 3.85 6.16 -3.43
N TRP A 40 2.59 5.72 -3.46
CA TRP A 40 2.13 4.64 -4.36
C TRP A 40 1.96 5.07 -5.82
N THR A 41 2.17 6.35 -6.12
CA THR A 41 2.04 6.95 -7.47
C THR A 41 3.32 7.65 -7.93
N GLY A 42 4.42 7.53 -7.19
CA GLY A 42 5.74 7.99 -7.62
C GLY A 42 5.95 9.52 -7.69
N GLU A 43 4.89 10.31 -7.85
CA GLU A 43 5.02 11.70 -8.26
C GLU A 43 4.25 12.64 -7.33
N LEU A 44 4.83 13.83 -7.13
CA LEU A 44 4.10 15.01 -6.67
C LEU A 44 3.04 15.33 -7.74
N LEU A 45 1.90 14.64 -7.67
CA LEU A 45 0.78 14.89 -8.55
C LEU A 45 0.40 16.36 -8.38
N SER A 46 0.37 17.09 -9.49
CA SER A 46 -0.18 18.43 -9.50
C SER A 46 -1.63 18.35 -9.01
N GLU A 47 -2.22 19.42 -8.48
CA GLU A 47 -3.60 19.40 -7.91
C GLU A 47 -4.70 18.88 -8.88
N GLY A 48 -4.38 18.51 -10.12
CA GLY A 48 -5.26 17.84 -11.08
C GLY A 48 -4.89 16.40 -11.48
N ASP A 49 -3.80 15.80 -10.99
CA ASP A 49 -3.32 14.49 -11.42
C ASP A 49 -3.54 13.39 -10.37
N VAL A 50 -4.45 13.57 -9.40
CA VAL A 50 -4.73 12.53 -8.39
C VAL A 50 -5.38 11.33 -9.09
N GLU A 51 -4.60 10.32 -9.46
CA GLU A 51 -5.16 9.03 -9.88
C GLU A 51 -5.95 8.46 -8.71
N GLU A 52 -7.23 8.23 -8.93
CA GLU A 52 -8.05 7.48 -7.99
C GLU A 52 -7.52 6.05 -7.95
N VAL A 53 -6.89 5.71 -6.83
CA VAL A 53 -6.47 4.34 -6.52
C VAL A 53 -7.44 3.75 -5.51
N THR A 54 -7.78 2.49 -5.68
CA THR A 54 -8.50 1.72 -4.67
C THR A 54 -7.49 0.85 -3.92
N LEU A 55 -7.50 0.94 -2.60
CA LEU A 55 -6.70 0.08 -1.72
C LEU A 55 -7.64 -0.89 -1.00
N GLU A 56 -7.33 -2.18 -1.09
CA GLU A 56 -8.04 -3.23 -0.35
C GLU A 56 -7.07 -3.89 0.62
N ALA A 57 -7.46 -4.00 1.90
CA ALA A 57 -6.66 -4.65 2.93
C ALA A 57 -7.28 -6.00 3.32
N THR A 58 -6.49 -7.06 3.22
CA THR A 58 -6.85 -8.41 3.65
C THR A 58 -6.05 -8.80 4.88
N LEU A 59 -6.72 -9.15 5.98
CA LEU A 59 -6.08 -9.64 7.20
C LEU A 59 -5.42 -11.01 6.95
N LEU A 60 -4.10 -11.06 7.04
CA LEU A 60 -3.32 -12.31 6.96
C LEU A 60 -3.13 -12.97 8.33
N GLY A 61 -3.14 -12.19 9.40
CA GLY A 61 -2.93 -12.69 10.76
C GLY A 61 -2.45 -11.62 11.73
N THR A 62 -1.67 -12.02 12.72
CA THR A 62 -1.11 -11.12 13.73
C THR A 62 0.41 -11.16 13.74
N THR A 63 1.03 -10.07 14.20
CA THR A 63 2.48 -9.92 14.28
C THR A 63 2.92 -9.09 15.47
N HIS A 64 4.21 -9.18 15.77
CA HIS A 64 4.93 -8.46 16.83
C HIS A 64 5.70 -7.24 16.30
N TYR A 65 5.76 -7.04 14.98
CA TYR A 65 6.36 -5.85 14.38
C TYR A 65 5.64 -4.58 14.79
N PRO A 66 6.34 -3.43 14.84
CA PRO A 66 5.73 -2.14 15.17
C PRO A 66 4.74 -1.71 14.09
N GLU A 67 3.88 -0.76 14.43
CA GLU A 67 2.99 -0.11 13.47
C GLU A 67 3.76 0.63 12.38
N GLY A 68 3.28 0.53 11.14
CA GLY A 68 3.92 1.17 10.00
C GLY A 68 5.04 0.33 9.37
N GLU A 69 5.40 -0.82 9.97
CA GLU A 69 6.43 -1.69 9.41
C GLU A 69 5.92 -2.33 8.11
N VAL A 70 6.63 -2.07 7.02
CA VAL A 70 6.37 -2.68 5.72
C VAL A 70 7.34 -3.85 5.55
N LEU A 71 6.80 -5.06 5.55
CA LEU A 71 7.57 -6.32 5.56
C LEU A 71 7.83 -6.85 4.15
N TYR A 72 6.98 -6.45 3.20
CA TYR A 72 7.09 -6.81 1.81
C TYR A 72 6.44 -5.72 0.96
N THR A 73 7.03 -5.46 -0.18
CA THR A 73 6.46 -4.66 -1.27
C THR A 73 6.85 -5.33 -2.57
N ASP A 74 5.92 -5.52 -3.49
CA ASP A 74 6.22 -5.89 -4.87
C ASP A 74 6.42 -4.65 -5.76
N TYR A 75 7.17 -3.66 -5.29
CA TYR A 75 7.58 -2.58 -6.19
C TYR A 75 8.67 -3.11 -7.14
N LEU A 76 8.29 -3.31 -8.40
CA LEU A 76 9.18 -3.49 -9.54
C LEU A 76 9.88 -2.14 -9.83
N TYR A 77 10.97 -1.82 -9.11
CA TYR A 77 11.95 -0.90 -9.68
C TYR A 77 12.88 -1.66 -10.63
N GLY A 78 12.72 -1.36 -11.91
CA GLY A 78 13.86 -0.99 -12.75
C GLY A 78 13.98 0.52 -12.75
#